data_AF-A0A5B9Z8D5-F1
#
_entry.id   AF-A0A5B9Z8D5-F1
#
_cell.length_a   1.000
_cell.length_b   1.000
_cell.length_c   1.000
_cell.angle_alpha   90.00
_cell.angle_beta   90.00
_cell.angle_gamma   90.00
#
_symmetry.space_group_name_H-M   'P 1'
#
loop_
_entity.id
_entity.type
_entity.pdbx_description
1 polymer ?
#
loop_
_entity_poly.entity_id
_entity_poly.type
_entity_poly.pdbx_seq_one_letter_code
_entity_poly.pdbx_strand_id
1 'polypeptide(L)'
;MLAISSNISKMVIFIFAIIIVVFLCVTTYLYLHKDESLVSKHYINYMAIPESDGVFTWLPDFFPHVAVDISISTNVEDDYFFLIFP
;
A
#
# COMPACT_ATOMS: atom_id res chain seq x y z
N MET A 1 10.59 50.03 -5.41
CA MET A 1 9.58 49.05 -5.90
C MET A 1 10.21 47.75 -6.41
N LEU A 2 11.31 47.79 -7.17
CA LEU A 2 12.04 46.58 -7.62
C LEU A 2 12.65 45.71 -6.51
N ALA A 3 13.18 46.30 -5.43
CA ALA A 3 13.80 45.52 -4.34
C ALA A 3 12.78 44.69 -3.53
N ILE A 4 11.56 45.18 -3.38
CA ILE A 4 10.47 44.46 -2.69
C ILE A 4 10.06 43.23 -3.51
N SER A 5 9.98 43.36 -4.85
CA SER A 5 9.67 42.23 -5.74
C SER A 5 10.78 41.16 -5.74
N SER A 6 12.04 41.57 -5.63
CA SER A 6 13.18 40.63 -5.52
C SER A 6 13.14 39.80 -4.23
N ASN A 7 12.81 40.41 -3.09
CA ASN A 7 12.70 39.69 -1.82
C ASN A 7 11.50 38.75 -1.80
N ILE A 8 10.36 39.16 -2.37
CA ILE A 8 9.19 38.30 -2.53
C ILE A 8 9.52 37.10 -3.42
N SER A 9 10.21 37.31 -4.54
CA SER A 9 10.65 36.22 -5.43
C SER A 9 11.55 35.21 -4.72
N LYS A 10 12.51 35.68 -3.91
CA LYS A 10 13.37 34.79 -3.10
C LYS A 10 12.58 33.99 -2.06
N MET A 11 11.61 34.61 -1.40
CA MET A 11 10.74 33.91 -0.44
C MET A 11 9.89 32.85 -1.14
N VAL A 12 9.36 33.14 -2.33
CA VAL A 12 8.57 32.17 -3.11
C VAL A 12 9.44 30.97 -3.50
N ILE A 13 10.65 31.20 -4.03
CA ILE A 13 11.60 30.13 -4.38
C ILE A 13 11.96 29.29 -3.14
N PHE A 14 12.16 29.93 -1.99
CA PHE A 14 12.46 29.24 -0.74
C PHE A 14 11.30 28.33 -0.29
N ILE A 15 10.05 28.81 -0.39
CA ILE A 15 8.87 28.00 -0.07
C ILE A 15 8.76 26.80 -1.03
N PHE A 16 8.97 26.99 -2.34
CA PHE A 16 8.99 25.88 -3.29
C PHE A 16 10.08 24.86 -2.99
N ALA A 17 11.28 25.31 -2.61
CA ALA A 17 12.35 24.41 -2.20
C ALA A 17 11.96 23.57 -0.98
N ILE A 18 11.30 24.16 0.02
CA ILE A 18 10.77 23.42 1.17
C ILE A 18 9.74 22.38 0.73
N ILE A 19 8.79 22.75 -0.13
CA ILE A 19 7.76 21.82 -0.62
C ILE A 19 8.41 20.64 -1.34
N ILE A 20 9.42 20.88 -2.18
CA ILE A 20 10.15 19.81 -2.87
C ILE A 20 10.86 18.90 -1.86
N VAL A 21 11.54 19.46 -0.86
CA VAL A 21 12.21 18.67 0.18
C VAL A 21 11.22 17.82 0.95
N VAL A 22 10.09 18.40 1.37
CA VAL A 22 9.02 17.65 2.08
C VAL A 22 8.47 16.54 1.20
N PHE A 23 8.21 16.81 -0.09
CA PHE A 23 7.72 15.81 -1.04
C PHE A 23 8.71 14.65 -1.20
N LEU A 24 10.01 14.96 -1.32
CA LEU A 24 11.06 13.93 -1.39
C LEU A 24 11.13 13.12 -0.10
N CYS A 25 11.09 13.75 1.08
CA CYS A 25 11.07 13.05 2.37
C CYS A 25 9.89 12.09 2.48
N VAL A 26 8.68 12.54 2.12
CA VAL A 26 7.47 11.70 2.14
C VAL A 26 7.63 10.52 1.17
N THR A 27 8.10 10.78 -0.05
CA THR A 27 8.29 9.72 -1.06
C THR A 27 9.31 8.69 -0.61
N THR A 28 10.44 9.11 -0.05
CA THR A 28 11.46 8.21 0.49
C THR A 28 10.94 7.43 1.70
N TYR A 29 10.19 8.07 2.61
CA TYR A 29 9.58 7.40 3.74
C TYR A 29 8.63 6.28 3.29
N LEU A 30 7.75 6.58 2.33
CA LEU A 30 6.82 5.60 1.75
C LEU A 30 7.53 4.48 1.00
N TYR A 31 8.63 4.78 0.32
CA TYR A 31 9.44 3.77 -0.35
C TYR A 31 10.13 2.84 0.65
N LEU A 32 10.67 3.39 1.74
CA LEU A 32 11.38 2.61 2.76
C LEU A 32 10.43 1.76 3.62
N HIS A 33 9.21 2.24 3.87
CA HIS A 33 8.17 1.52 4.60
C HIS A 33 7.19 0.83 3.65
N LYS A 34 7.58 0.63 2.40
CA LYS A 34 6.80 -0.21 1.51
C LYS A 34 6.89 -1.63 2.05
N ASP A 35 5.75 -2.19 2.37
CA ASP A 35 5.64 -3.53 2.91
C ASP A 35 5.95 -4.57 1.81
N GLU A 36 7.24 -4.91 1.66
CA GLU A 36 7.72 -5.87 0.65
C GLU A 36 7.29 -7.31 0.97
N SER A 37 7.01 -7.61 2.24
CA SER A 37 6.57 -8.92 2.70
C SER A 37 5.07 -9.13 2.54
N LEU A 38 4.32 -8.10 2.13
CA LEU A 38 2.92 -8.21 1.74
C LEU A 38 2.77 -8.98 0.42
N VAL A 39 2.33 -10.24 0.53
CA VAL A 39 1.97 -11.10 -0.61
C VAL A 39 0.48 -11.00 -0.86
N SER A 40 0.09 -10.52 -2.04
CA SER A 40 -1.31 -10.45 -2.47
C SER A 40 -1.65 -11.56 -3.46
N LYS A 41 -2.78 -12.23 -3.23
CA LYS A 41 -3.31 -13.29 -4.09
C LYS A 41 -4.78 -13.05 -4.39
N HIS A 42 -5.17 -13.51 -5.56
CA HIS A 42 -6.53 -13.38 -6.05
C HIS A 42 -7.04 -14.73 -6.55
N TYR A 43 -8.25 -15.10 -6.14
CA TYR A 43 -8.92 -16.32 -6.54
C TYR A 43 -10.33 -16.03 -6.99
N ILE A 44 -10.72 -16.63 -8.11
CA ILE A 44 -12.05 -16.43 -8.71
C ILE A 44 -13.17 -16.86 -7.74
N ASN A 45 -12.96 -17.93 -6.98
CA ASN A 45 -13.90 -18.44 -5.98
C ASN A 45 -13.21 -19.41 -5.01
N TYR A 46 -13.97 -19.87 -4.01
CA TYR A 46 -13.56 -20.86 -3.02
C TYR A 46 -12.91 -22.11 -3.64
N MET A 47 -13.50 -22.66 -4.71
CA MET A 47 -13.03 -23.91 -5.33
C MET A 47 -11.76 -23.72 -6.17
N ALA A 48 -11.41 -22.48 -6.50
CA ALA A 48 -10.22 -22.14 -7.27
C ALA A 48 -8.95 -22.03 -6.40
N ILE A 49 -9.07 -22.12 -5.08
CA ILE A 49 -7.93 -22.10 -4.15
C ILE A 49 -7.25 -23.47 -4.20
N PRO A 50 -5.97 -23.56 -4.64
CA PRO A 50 -5.31 -24.86 -4.81
C PRO A 50 -4.83 -25.42 -3.45
N GLU A 51 -4.87 -26.75 -3.30
CA GLU A 51 -4.43 -27.45 -2.08
C GLU A 51 -2.96 -27.21 -1.72
N SER A 52 -2.13 -26.86 -2.70
CA SER A 52 -0.72 -26.51 -2.49
C SER A 52 -0.50 -25.11 -1.92
N ASP A 53 -1.56 -24.28 -1.86
CA ASP A 53 -1.49 -22.94 -1.30
C ASP A 53 -1.72 -22.98 0.21
N GLY A 54 -0.94 -22.21 0.98
CA GLY A 54 -1.13 -22.09 2.43
C GLY A 54 -2.53 -21.59 2.80
N VAL A 55 -3.13 -20.74 1.96
CA VAL A 55 -4.51 -20.23 2.13
C VAL A 55 -5.55 -21.36 2.14
N PHE A 56 -5.26 -22.50 1.51
CA PHE A 56 -6.17 -23.65 1.51
C PHE A 56 -6.46 -24.18 2.92
N THR A 57 -5.48 -24.08 3.82
CA THR A 57 -5.64 -24.52 5.22
C THR A 57 -6.61 -23.66 6.03
N TRP A 58 -7.02 -22.51 5.49
CA TRP A 58 -7.93 -21.56 6.13
C TRP A 58 -9.39 -21.77 5.68
N LEU A 59 -9.63 -22.77 4.82
CA LEU A 59 -10.94 -23.11 4.32
C LEU A 59 -11.65 -24.14 5.22
N PRO A 60 -12.95 -23.97 5.50
CA PRO A 60 -13.83 -22.87 5.11
C PRO A 60 -13.91 -21.74 6.14
N ASP A 61 -13.12 -21.79 7.22
CA ASP A 61 -13.27 -20.90 8.38
C ASP A 61 -13.19 -19.41 8.03
N PHE A 62 -12.25 -19.02 7.16
CA PHE A 62 -12.08 -17.64 6.70
C PHE A 62 -12.73 -17.34 5.36
N PHE A 63 -13.02 -18.37 4.57
CA PHE A 63 -13.67 -18.22 3.27
C PHE A 63 -14.83 -19.21 3.16
N PRO A 64 -16.08 -18.75 3.22
CA PRO A 64 -17.22 -19.64 3.11
C PRO A 64 -17.28 -20.27 1.72
N HIS A 65 -17.93 -21.43 1.59
CA HIS A 65 -18.09 -22.14 0.31
C HIS A 65 -18.74 -21.32 -0.81
N VAL A 66 -19.46 -20.26 -0.44
CA VAL A 66 -20.12 -19.34 -1.38
C VAL A 66 -19.25 -18.14 -1.78
N ALA A 67 -18.03 -18.04 -1.25
CA ALA A 67 -17.13 -16.92 -1.54
C ALA A 67 -16.70 -16.92 -3.02
N VAL A 68 -16.77 -15.73 -3.60
CA VAL A 68 -16.39 -15.41 -4.98
C VAL A 68 -15.53 -14.15 -4.97
N ASP A 69 -14.70 -13.98 -6.00
CA ASP A 69 -13.86 -12.80 -6.19
C ASP A 69 -12.98 -12.48 -4.97
N ILE A 70 -12.28 -13.51 -4.49
CA ILE A 70 -11.54 -13.49 -3.24
C ILE A 70 -10.21 -12.78 -3.46
N SER A 71 -9.99 -11.69 -2.73
CA SER A 71 -8.69 -11.01 -2.68
C SER A 71 -8.14 -11.05 -1.27
N ILE A 72 -6.94 -11.60 -1.12
CA ILE A 72 -6.24 -11.76 0.15
C ILE A 72 -4.84 -11.13 0.03
N SER A 73 -4.46 -10.38 1.05
CA SER A 73 -3.10 -9.86 1.20
C SER A 73 -2.57 -10.28 2.56
N THR A 74 -1.48 -11.05 2.58
CA THR A 74 -0.86 -11.58 3.80
C THR A 74 0.52 -10.97 3.99
N ASN A 75 0.83 -10.49 5.19
CA ASN A 75 2.19 -10.22 5.63
C ASN A 75 2.53 -11.26 6.70
N VAL A 76 3.44 -12.15 6.36
CA VAL A 76 3.87 -13.26 7.23
C VAL A 76 4.87 -12.80 8.29
N GLU A 77 5.59 -11.70 8.04
CA GLU A 77 6.59 -11.17 8.98
C GLU A 77 5.93 -10.49 10.18
N ASP A 78 4.79 -9.83 9.94
CA ASP A 78 4.03 -9.09 10.95
C ASP A 78 2.74 -9.81 11.40
N ASP A 79 2.60 -11.10 11.04
CA ASP A 79 1.50 -11.98 11.45
C ASP A 79 0.08 -11.42 11.20
N TYR A 80 -0.13 -10.73 10.08
CA TYR A 80 -1.43 -10.15 9.74
C TYR A 80 -1.85 -10.42 8.29
N PHE A 81 -3.16 -10.33 8.04
CA PHE A 81 -3.70 -10.42 6.69
C PHE A 81 -4.94 -9.53 6.52
N PHE A 82 -5.19 -9.17 5.28
CA PHE A 82 -6.36 -8.44 4.84
C PHE A 82 -7.18 -9.28 3.88
N LEU A 83 -8.50 -9.26 4.09
CA LEU A 83 -9.48 -9.92 3.26
C LEU A 83 -10.44 -8.88 2.69
N ILE A 84 -10.72 -8.99 1.40
CA ILE A 84 -11.74 -8.19 0.74
C ILE A 84 -12.73 -9.15 0.09
N PHE A 85 -14.00 -9.01 0.48
CA PHE A 85 -15.14 -9.61 -0.19
C PHE A 85 -15.94 -8.50 -0.88
N PRO A 86 -16.46 -8.73 -2.10
CA PRO A 86 -17.44 -7.82 -2.71
C PRO A 86 -18.78 -7.79 -1.94
#